data_AF-A0A7Y8NY45-F1
#
_entry.id   AF-A0A7Y8NY45-F1
#
_cell.length_a   1.000
_cell.length_b   1.000
_cell.length_c   1.000
_cell.angle_alpha   90.00
_cell.angle_beta   90.00
_cell.angle_gamma   90.00
#
_symmetry.space_group_name_H-M   'P 1'
#
loop_
_entity.id
_entity.type
_entity.pdbx_description
1 polymer ?
#
loop_
_entity_poly.entity_id
_entity_poly.type
_entity_poly.pdbx_seq_one_letter_code
_entity_poly.pdbx_strand_id
1 'polypeptide(L)' 'MLKTPHSIMKLWLFFVLASVSSFMLTGCNAKNDADQIFYNGDILTMAGKEAAYVEALVVKDGKIV' A
#
# COMPACT_ATOMS: atom_id res chain seq x y z
N MET A 1 42.81 24.80 -11.84
CA MET A 1 41.35 24.97 -12.08
C MET A 1 40.88 23.85 -12.99
N LEU A 2 40.23 22.80 -12.45
CA LEU A 2 39.74 21.68 -13.25
C LEU A 2 38.48 22.09 -14.00
N LYS A 3 38.58 22.24 -15.32
CA LYS A 3 37.46 22.53 -16.22
C LYS A 3 36.79 21.21 -16.60
N THR A 4 35.76 20.81 -15.86
CA THR A 4 34.98 19.61 -16.18
C THR A 4 34.26 19.80 -17.53
N PRO A 5 34.46 18.90 -18.50
CA PRO A 5 33.89 19.06 -19.84
C PRO A 5 32.37 18.91 -19.82
N HIS A 6 31.69 19.73 -20.61
CA HIS A 6 30.23 19.90 -20.61
C HIS A 6 29.45 18.59 -20.84
N SER A 7 30.02 17.62 -21.59
CA SER A 7 29.41 16.30 -21.82
C SER A 7 29.44 15.37 -20.60
N ILE A 8 30.48 15.43 -19.77
CA ILE A 8 30.56 14.63 -18.53
C ILE A 8 29.54 15.12 -17.50
N MET A 9 29.28 16.43 -17.48
CA MET A 9 28.26 17.03 -16.60
C MET A 9 26.84 16.58 -16.98
N LYS A 10 26.55 16.42 -18.27
CA LYS A 10 25.25 15.90 -18.74
C LYS A 10 25.06 14.43 -18.38
N LEU A 11 26.10 13.60 -18.53
CA LEU A 11 26.04 12.17 -18.17
C LEU A 11 25.80 11.97 -16.66
N TRP A 12 26.44 12.79 -15.82
CA TRP A 12 26.19 12.81 -14.39
C TRP A 12 24.75 13.21 -14.05
N LEU A 13 24.19 14.18 -14.77
CA LEU A 13 22.82 14.65 -14.57
C LEU A 13 21.79 13.55 -14.88
N PHE A 14 22.00 12.77 -15.94
CA PHE A 14 21.12 11.63 -16.27
C PHE A 14 21.21 10.51 -15.24
N PHE A 15 22.41 10.25 -14.70
CA PHE A 15 22.59 9.23 -13.68
C PHE A 15 21.89 9.58 -12.36
N VAL A 16 21.97 10.85 -11.95
CA VAL A 16 21.25 11.35 -10.77
C VAL A 16 19.74 11.30 -10.98
N LEU A 17 19.25 11.66 -12.17
CA LEU A 17 17.83 11.63 -12.49
C LEU A 17 17.26 10.20 -12.46
N ALA A 18 18.00 9.22 -13.01
CA ALA A 18 17.63 7.82 -12.96
C ALA A 18 17.59 7.28 -11.51
N SER A 19 18.60 7.61 -10.70
CA SER A 19 18.67 7.19 -9.28
C SER A 19 17.49 7.70 -8.44
N VAL A 20 17.05 8.94 -8.66
CA VAL A 20 15.92 9.53 -7.91
C VAL A 20 14.60 8.85 -8.29
N SER A 21 14.42 8.48 -9.56
CA SER A 21 13.19 7.83 -10.03
C SER A 21 12.97 6.44 -9.43
N SER A 22 14.04 5.67 -9.20
CA SER A 22 13.94 4.33 -8.59
C SER A 22 13.55 4.37 -7.10
N PHE A 23 13.87 5.45 -6.39
CA PHE A 23 13.52 5.62 -4.97
C PHE A 23 12.04 5.91 -4.71
N MET A 24 11.30 6.39 -5.72
CA MET A 24 9.88 6.72 -5.57
C MET A 24 8.96 5.48 -5.55
N LEU A 25 9.45 4.33 -6.02
CA LEU A 25 8.65 3.10 -6.11
C LEU A 25 8.66 2.25 -4.84
N THR A 26 9.62 2.46 -3.92
CA THR A 26 9.75 1.69 -2.68
C THR A 26 8.72 2.03 -1.59
N GLY A 27 7.87 3.04 -1.81
CA GLY A 27 6.89 3.51 -0.81
C GLY A 27 5.49 2.92 -0.96
N CYS A 28 5.18 2.21 -2.05
CA CYS A 28 3.86 1.65 -2.28
C CYS A 28 3.70 0.32 -1.53
N ASN A 29 3.53 0.40 -0.21
CA ASN A 29 3.03 -0.73 0.56
C ASN A 29 1.51 -0.73 0.44
N ALA A 30 0.93 -1.77 -0.18
CA ALA A 30 -0.50 -1.98 -0.15
C ALA A 30 -0.93 -2.11 1.32
N LYS A 31 -1.71 -1.15 1.81
CA LYS A 31 -2.28 -1.22 3.15
C LYS A 31 -3.23 -2.40 3.19
N ASN A 32 -2.94 -3.35 4.06
CA ASN A 32 -3.71 -4.59 4.19
C ASN A 32 -4.87 -4.38 5.17
N ASP A 33 -5.50 -3.21 5.09
CA ASP A 33 -6.51 -2.75 6.03
C ASP A 33 -7.87 -3.39 5.70
N ALA A 34 -8.77 -3.42 6.68
CA ALA A 34 -10.15 -3.78 6.45
C ALA A 34 -10.87 -2.65 5.71
N ASP A 35 -11.80 -3.00 4.80
CA ASP A 35 -12.66 -2.01 4.16
C ASP A 35 -13.69 -1.49 5.16
N GLN A 36 -14.22 -2.38 6.00
CA GLN A 36 -15.22 -2.05 7.00
C GLN A 36 -15.13 -2.97 8.21
N ILE A 37 -15.37 -2.42 9.39
CA ILE A 37 -15.45 -3.16 10.65
C ILE A 37 -16.77 -2.80 11.32
N PHE A 38 -17.61 -3.79 11.56
CA PHE A 38 -18.85 -3.65 12.34
C PHE A 38 -18.59 -4.12 13.77
N TYR A 39 -18.95 -3.31 14.76
CA TYR A 39 -18.76 -3.60 16.18
C TYR A 39 -19.77 -2.82 17.03
N ASN A 40 -19.83 -3.16 18.32
CA ASN A 40 -20.68 -2.49 19.32
C ASN A 40 -22.19 -2.64 19.08
N GLY A 41 -22.65 -3.87 18.91
CA GLY A 41 -24.06 -4.24 18.80
C GLY A 41 -24.21 -5.73 18.51
N ASP A 42 -25.44 -6.21 18.47
CA ASP A 42 -25.72 -7.61 18.13
C ASP A 42 -25.55 -7.82 16.63
N ILE A 43 -24.53 -8.60 16.24
CA ILE A 43 -24.25 -8.92 14.84
C ILE A 43 -24.54 -10.40 14.60
N LEU A 44 -25.64 -10.69 13.91
CA LEU A 44 -25.94 -12.04 13.40
C LEU A 44 -25.29 -12.20 12.01
N THR A 45 -24.47 -13.23 11.84
CA THR A 45 -23.73 -13.50 10.60
C THR A 45 -23.94 -14.93 10.11
N MET A 46 -23.84 -15.10 8.78
CA MET A 46 -23.85 -16.38 8.06
C MET A 46 -22.47 -16.69 7.47
N ALA A 47 -21.39 -16.23 8.12
CA ALA A 47 -20.02 -16.50 7.67
C ALA A 47 -19.70 -18.01 7.68
N GLY A 48 -20.32 -18.76 8.60
CA GLY A 48 -20.20 -20.22 8.70
C GLY A 48 -21.36 -20.96 8.03
N LYS A 49 -21.46 -22.26 8.31
CA LYS A 49 -22.56 -23.10 7.81
C LYS A 49 -23.89 -22.80 8.50
N GLU A 50 -23.84 -22.23 9.69
CA GLU A 50 -24.98 -21.91 10.54
C GLU A 50 -24.90 -20.45 10.98
N ALA A 51 -26.05 -19.89 11.37
CA ALA A 51 -26.13 -18.53 11.86
C ALA A 51 -25.42 -18.41 13.22
N ALA A 52 -24.59 -17.38 13.37
CA ALA A 52 -23.86 -17.13 14.61
C ALA A 52 -23.88 -15.65 14.96
N TYR A 53 -23.98 -15.35 16.26
CA TYR A 53 -23.73 -14.00 16.75
C TYR A 53 -22.23 -13.80 16.98
N VAL A 54 -21.71 -12.64 16.57
CA VAL A 54 -20.30 -12.27 16.74
C VAL A 54 -20.19 -10.86 17.34
N GLU A 55 -19.09 -10.61 18.04
CA GLU A 55 -18.83 -9.31 18.66
C GLU A 55 -18.35 -8.25 17.65
N ALA A 56 -17.67 -8.70 16.60
CA ALA A 56 -17.22 -7.86 15.50
C ALA A 56 -17.20 -8.65 14.19
N LEU A 57 -17.42 -7.95 13.08
CA LEU A 57 -17.39 -8.50 11.73
C LEU A 57 -16.50 -7.62 10.85
N VAL A 58 -15.50 -8.23 10.23
CA VAL A 58 -14.58 -7.54 9.31
C VAL A 58 -14.99 -7.85 7.88
N VAL A 59 -15.05 -6.82 7.04
CA VAL A 59 -15.25 -6.95 5.60
C VAL A 59 -14.02 -6.44 4.89
N LYS A 60 -13.54 -7.23 3.93
CA LYS A 60 -12.42 -6.93 3.06
C LYS A 60 -12.63 -7.51 1.67
N ASP A 61 -12.39 -6.69 0.66
CA ASP A 61 -12.63 -7.00 -0.75
C ASP A 61 -14.07 -7.49 -0.99
N GLY A 62 -15.02 -6.93 -0.24
CA GLY A 62 -16.44 -7.32 -0.25
C GLY A 62 -16.74 -8.69 0.37
N LYS A 63 -15.79 -9.31 1.07
CA LYS A 63 -15.95 -10.60 1.76
C LYS A 63 -15.80 -10.45 3.26
N ILE A 64 -16.50 -11.30 4.00
CA ILE A 64 -16.30 -11.43 5.45
C ILE A 64 -14.98 -12.20 5.69
N VAL A 65 -14.11 -11.68 6.57
CA VAL A 65 -12.80 -12.26 6.91
C VAL A 65 -12.58 -12.40 8.41
#